data_AF-A0A8I1U758-F1
#
_entry.id   AF-A0A8I1U758-F1
#
_cell.length_a   1.000
_cell.length_b   1.000
_cell.length_c   1.000
_cell.angle_alpha   90.00
_cell.angle_beta   90.00
_cell.angle_gamma   90.00
#
_symmetry.space_group_name_H-M   'P 1'
#
loop_
_entity.id
_entity.type
_entity.pdbx_description
1 polymer ?
#
loop_
_entity_poly.entity_id
_entity_poly.type
_entity_poly.pdbx_seq_one_letter_code
_entity_poly.pdbx_strand_id
1 'polypeptide(L)'
;MRLRFGRPAIIRTIDTPWVPRRALGEVPEAALEALTLAIEALEEAGARPWVTYGTLLGMVPEGRLLPHDDDIDLAVSSGADAAGIATAMTARGFVANSEERDARGVTKQKFERGAILVELFFVRQAGRWWTDLSRAGDYSVLYSTHPPVEIVRRRHGGLELPVPAATEAYLAHCYGPDWRRPVTVWSWFLSPPNVELWLHWRDVYWFYRQRRRFLKRLAKA
;
A
#
# COMPACT_ATOMS: atom_id res chain seq x y z
N MET A 1 6.48 -16.77 -21.97
CA MET A 1 7.65 -15.87 -21.85
C MET A 1 7.72 -15.35 -20.42
N ARG A 2 8.62 -15.85 -19.58
CA ARG A 2 8.79 -15.37 -18.18
C ARG A 2 9.63 -14.09 -18.24
N LEU A 3 8.99 -12.94 -18.11
CA LEU A 3 9.69 -11.66 -17.96
C LEU A 3 10.45 -11.69 -16.64
N ARG A 4 11.79 -11.67 -16.71
CA ARG A 4 12.63 -11.38 -15.55
C ARG A 4 12.58 -9.88 -15.32
N PHE A 5 11.77 -9.42 -14.38
CA PHE A 5 11.78 -8.03 -13.94
C PHE A 5 13.10 -7.75 -13.20
N GLY A 6 13.67 -6.56 -13.41
CA GLY A 6 14.91 -6.15 -12.74
C GLY A 6 14.74 -6.13 -11.23
N ARG A 7 15.85 -6.31 -10.50
CA ARG A 7 15.85 -6.24 -9.03
C ARG A 7 15.37 -4.85 -8.59
N PRO A 8 14.35 -4.75 -7.72
CA PRO A 8 13.94 -3.46 -7.18
C PRO A 8 15.07 -2.87 -6.35
N ALA A 9 15.34 -1.59 -6.55
CA ALA A 9 16.22 -0.77 -5.73
C ALA A 9 15.37 0.07 -4.78
N ILE A 10 15.88 0.29 -3.57
CA ILE A 10 15.31 1.25 -2.62
C ILE A 10 16.23 2.46 -2.54
N ILE A 11 15.65 3.62 -2.74
CA ILE A 11 16.24 4.92 -2.49
C ILE A 11 15.58 5.43 -1.20
N ARG A 12 16.38 5.72 -0.18
CA ARG A 12 15.86 6.36 1.05
C ARG A 12 16.12 7.86 0.98
N THR A 13 15.13 8.63 1.40
CA THR A 13 15.09 10.09 1.26
C THR A 13 14.89 10.83 2.58
N ILE A 14 14.76 10.13 3.71
CA ILE A 14 14.68 10.79 5.03
C ILE A 14 16.03 11.39 5.39
N ASP A 15 16.10 12.72 5.34
CA ASP A 15 17.15 13.54 5.92
C ASP A 15 16.72 14.20 7.26
N THR A 16 15.51 13.90 7.74
CA THR A 16 14.89 14.53 8.93
C THR A 16 14.87 13.61 10.16
N PRO A 17 14.68 14.15 11.38
CA PRO A 17 14.65 13.34 12.60
C PRO A 17 13.51 12.32 12.56
N TRP A 18 13.84 11.06 12.83
CA TRP A 18 12.86 9.97 12.88
C TRP A 18 11.75 10.26 13.90
N VAL A 19 10.49 10.19 13.47
CA VAL A 19 9.31 10.26 14.33
C VAL A 19 8.73 8.85 14.49
N PRO A 20 8.49 8.36 15.73
CA PRO A 20 7.83 7.09 15.94
C PRO A 20 6.41 7.09 15.34
N ARG A 21 6.10 6.05 14.55
CA ARG A 21 4.75 5.83 14.03
C ARG A 21 3.77 5.53 15.15
N ARG A 22 2.51 5.91 14.95
CA ARG A 22 1.39 5.58 15.83
C ARG A 22 0.37 4.76 15.08
N ALA A 23 -0.34 3.90 15.81
CA ALA A 23 -1.46 3.19 15.22
C ALA A 23 -2.56 4.21 14.84
N LEU A 24 -3.24 4.02 13.72
CA LEU A 24 -4.21 5.00 13.19
C LEU A 24 -5.35 5.26 14.18
N GLY A 25 -5.71 4.27 15.00
CA GLY A 25 -6.73 4.43 16.05
C GLY A 25 -6.30 5.28 17.24
N GLU A 26 -5.00 5.53 17.43
CA GLU A 26 -4.49 6.42 18.47
C GLU A 26 -4.55 7.91 18.07
N VAL A 27 -4.64 8.17 16.77
CA VAL A 27 -4.62 9.51 16.16
C VAL A 27 -5.57 9.60 14.95
N PRO A 28 -6.87 9.24 15.10
CA PRO A 28 -7.77 9.03 13.98
C PRO A 28 -8.03 10.31 13.18
N GLU A 29 -8.12 11.47 13.82
CA GLU A 29 -8.34 12.75 13.13
C GLU A 29 -7.13 13.12 12.25
N ALA A 30 -5.91 12.99 12.78
CA ALA A 30 -4.69 13.26 12.03
C ALA A 30 -4.49 12.25 10.88
N ALA A 31 -4.91 11.00 11.07
CA ALA A 31 -4.87 9.98 10.03
C ALA A 31 -5.87 10.27 8.89
N LEU A 32 -7.12 10.63 9.21
CA LEU A 32 -8.11 11.02 8.20
C LEU A 32 -7.74 12.32 7.47
N GLU A 33 -7.15 13.28 8.19
CA GLU A 33 -6.58 14.49 7.59
C GLU A 33 -5.44 14.14 6.62
N ALA A 34 -4.50 13.27 7.03
CA ALA A 34 -3.41 12.83 6.17
C ALA A 34 -3.92 12.09 4.92
N LEU A 35 -4.93 11.21 5.05
CA LEU A 35 -5.56 10.55 3.91
C LEU A 35 -6.14 11.57 2.92
N THR A 36 -6.88 12.56 3.43
CA THR A 36 -7.53 13.59 2.62
C THR A 36 -6.50 14.44 1.88
N LEU A 37 -5.50 14.97 2.60
CA LEU A 37 -4.44 15.79 2.03
C LEU A 37 -3.60 15.02 1.01
N ALA A 38 -3.33 13.73 1.25
CA ALA A 38 -2.60 12.90 0.30
C ALA A 38 -3.40 12.71 -1.00
N ILE A 39 -4.71 12.41 -0.92
CA ILE A 39 -5.56 12.29 -2.11
C ILE A 39 -5.55 13.60 -2.92
N GLU A 40 -5.74 14.74 -2.27
CA GLU A 40 -5.73 16.05 -2.92
C GLU A 40 -4.37 16.35 -3.59
N ALA A 41 -3.25 16.02 -2.92
CA ALA A 41 -1.92 16.18 -3.49
C ALA A 41 -1.74 15.40 -4.79
N LEU A 42 -2.21 14.14 -4.79
CA LEU A 42 -2.10 13.26 -5.94
C LEU A 42 -2.94 13.78 -7.11
N GLU A 43 -4.15 14.27 -6.84
CA GLU A 43 -5.04 14.82 -7.85
C GLU A 43 -4.53 16.13 -8.45
N GLU A 44 -3.97 17.02 -7.62
CA GLU A 44 -3.32 18.24 -8.10
C GLU A 44 -2.07 17.98 -8.95
N ALA A 45 -1.35 16.90 -8.65
CA ALA A 45 -0.26 16.41 -9.49
C ALA A 45 -0.76 15.75 -10.80
N GLY A 46 -2.07 15.78 -11.06
CA GLY A 46 -2.69 15.20 -12.26
C GLY A 46 -2.82 13.68 -12.22
N ALA A 47 -2.54 13.04 -11.08
CA ALA A 47 -2.76 11.60 -10.91
C ALA A 47 -4.24 11.29 -10.67
N ARG A 48 -4.61 10.01 -10.85
CA ARG A 48 -5.93 9.48 -10.50
C ARG A 48 -5.75 8.45 -9.39
N PRO A 49 -5.74 8.87 -8.12
CA PRO A 49 -5.52 7.97 -7.01
C PRO A 49 -6.76 7.13 -6.70
N TRP A 50 -6.58 6.00 -6.03
CA TRP A 50 -7.64 5.32 -5.31
C TRP A 50 -7.13 4.78 -3.98
N VAL A 51 -8.05 4.68 -3.02
CA VAL A 51 -7.81 4.04 -1.73
C VAL A 51 -7.72 2.53 -1.94
N THR A 52 -6.68 1.91 -1.39
CA THR A 52 -6.42 0.46 -1.55
C THR A 52 -6.13 -0.19 -0.20
N TYR A 53 -5.91 -1.51 -0.21
CA TYR A 53 -5.40 -2.31 0.91
C TYR A 53 -6.06 -2.01 2.27
N GLY A 54 -5.26 -1.86 3.35
CA GLY A 54 -5.76 -1.80 4.73
C GLY A 54 -6.66 -0.59 4.94
N THR A 55 -6.33 0.52 4.27
CA THR A 55 -7.13 1.74 4.27
C THR A 55 -8.51 1.50 3.65
N LEU A 56 -8.59 0.85 2.48
CA LEU A 56 -9.87 0.50 1.86
C LEU A 56 -10.65 -0.51 2.70
N LEU A 57 -9.95 -1.52 3.23
CA LEU A 57 -10.52 -2.59 4.06
C LEU A 57 -11.17 -2.04 5.34
N GLY A 58 -10.61 -1.01 5.96
CA GLY A 58 -11.26 -0.33 7.09
C GLY A 58 -12.41 0.57 6.66
N MET A 59 -12.15 1.45 5.68
CA MET A 59 -13.11 2.51 5.32
C MET A 59 -14.41 1.96 4.72
N VAL A 60 -14.37 0.88 3.95
CA VAL A 60 -15.55 0.33 3.26
C VAL A 60 -16.59 -0.26 4.20
N PRO A 61 -16.25 -1.25 5.06
CA PRO A 61 -17.22 -1.87 5.96
C PRO A 61 -17.58 -1.00 7.17
N GLU A 62 -16.62 -0.26 7.73
CA GLU A 62 -16.79 0.38 9.04
C GLU A 62 -16.79 1.91 8.98
N GLY A 63 -16.49 2.51 7.82
CA GLY A 63 -16.40 3.96 7.69
C GLY A 63 -15.27 4.57 8.52
N ARG A 64 -14.23 3.80 8.84
CA ARG A 64 -13.08 4.25 9.64
C ARG A 64 -11.82 3.47 9.28
N LEU A 65 -10.66 4.05 9.53
CA LEU A 65 -9.38 3.36 9.38
C LEU A 65 -9.27 2.20 10.39
N LEU A 66 -8.53 1.15 10.03
CA LEU A 66 -8.25 0.04 10.95
C LEU A 66 -7.44 0.56 12.14
N PRO A 67 -7.91 0.45 13.39
CA PRO A 67 -7.25 1.09 14.54
C PRO A 67 -5.82 0.66 14.80
N HIS A 68 -5.49 -0.56 14.39
CA HIS A 68 -4.23 -1.22 14.66
C HIS A 68 -3.24 -1.15 13.49
N ASP A 69 -3.67 -0.62 12.32
CA ASP A 69 -2.74 -0.29 11.23
C ASP A 69 -1.90 0.91 11.63
N ASP A 70 -0.74 1.08 10.99
CA ASP A 70 0.17 2.19 11.20
C ASP A 70 0.48 3.00 9.93
N ASP A 71 -0.23 2.72 8.83
CA ASP A 71 -0.06 3.37 7.54
C ASP A 71 -1.36 3.54 6.73
N ILE A 72 -1.32 4.49 5.79
CA ILE A 72 -2.37 4.76 4.82
C ILE A 72 -1.92 4.25 3.46
N ASP A 73 -2.77 3.47 2.80
CA ASP A 73 -2.51 2.84 1.51
C ASP A 73 -3.27 3.55 0.38
N LEU A 74 -2.52 4.13 -0.56
CA LEU A 74 -3.03 4.73 -1.78
C LEU A 74 -2.37 4.10 -3.00
N ALA A 75 -3.08 4.05 -4.11
CA ALA A 75 -2.55 3.58 -5.38
C ALA A 75 -2.79 4.58 -6.50
N VAL A 76 -1.85 4.62 -7.46
CA VAL A 76 -1.92 5.40 -8.70
C VAL A 76 -1.47 4.54 -9.88
N SER A 77 -1.81 4.95 -11.11
CA SER A 77 -1.19 4.35 -12.29
C SER A 77 0.31 4.58 -12.31
N SER A 78 1.09 3.60 -12.73
CA SER A 78 2.54 3.69 -12.85
C SER A 78 3.04 4.74 -13.84
N GLY A 79 2.17 5.25 -14.71
CA GLY A 79 2.48 6.36 -15.61
C GLY A 79 2.38 7.74 -14.96
N ALA A 80 1.95 7.84 -13.70
CA ALA A 80 1.87 9.10 -12.99
C ALA A 80 3.25 9.73 -12.77
N ASP A 81 3.30 11.06 -12.76
CA ASP A 81 4.52 11.81 -12.49
C ASP A 81 4.91 11.71 -11.01
N ALA A 82 5.76 10.73 -10.69
CA ALA A 82 6.22 10.48 -9.34
C ALA A 82 6.99 11.67 -8.73
N ALA A 83 7.65 12.50 -9.54
CA ALA A 83 8.37 13.67 -9.05
C ALA A 83 7.38 14.80 -8.73
N GLY A 84 6.43 15.08 -9.64
CA GLY A 84 5.35 16.02 -9.40
C GLY A 84 4.49 15.66 -8.18
N ILE A 85 4.19 14.36 -8.00
CA ILE A 85 3.54 13.83 -6.79
C ILE A 85 4.36 14.16 -5.55
N ALA A 86 5.65 13.87 -5.54
CA ALA A 86 6.50 14.14 -4.37
C ALA A 86 6.53 15.64 -4.04
N THR A 87 6.57 16.52 -5.04
CA THR A 87 6.46 17.97 -4.86
C THR A 87 5.11 18.38 -4.26
N ALA A 88 3.99 17.87 -4.79
CA ALA A 88 2.65 18.18 -4.31
C ALA A 88 2.41 17.67 -2.86
N MET A 89 2.92 16.48 -2.54
CA MET A 89 2.92 15.92 -1.19
C MET A 89 3.72 16.83 -0.24
N THR A 90 4.93 17.22 -0.65
CA THR A 90 5.79 18.11 0.16
C THR A 90 5.12 19.47 0.44
N ALA A 91 4.45 20.03 -0.55
CA ALA A 91 3.70 21.29 -0.40
C ALA A 91 2.57 21.21 0.64
N ARG A 92 2.10 20.00 0.98
CA ARG A 92 1.10 19.73 2.03
C ARG A 92 1.70 19.26 3.36
N GLY A 93 3.01 19.41 3.53
CA GLY A 93 3.71 19.07 4.77
C GLY A 93 4.02 17.59 4.94
N PHE A 94 3.96 16.80 3.86
CA PHE A 94 4.52 15.45 3.87
C PHE A 94 6.04 15.48 3.67
N VAL A 95 6.75 14.56 4.29
CA VAL A 95 8.18 14.34 4.12
C VAL A 95 8.38 13.05 3.34
N ALA A 96 9.16 13.09 2.25
CA ALA A 96 9.51 11.89 1.51
C ALA A 96 10.37 10.94 2.38
N ASN A 97 9.93 9.69 2.52
CA ASN A 97 10.60 8.68 3.34
C ASN A 97 11.50 7.77 2.49
N SER A 98 10.90 7.11 1.52
CA SER A 98 11.61 6.21 0.62
C SER A 98 10.87 6.04 -0.68
N GLU A 99 11.61 5.58 -1.67
CA GLU A 99 11.13 5.28 -2.99
C GLU A 99 11.72 3.94 -3.44
N GLU A 100 10.85 3.07 -3.93
CA GLU A 100 11.23 1.80 -4.53
C GLU A 100 11.07 1.94 -6.06
N ARG A 101 12.07 1.47 -6.79
CA ARG A 101 12.09 1.49 -8.26
C ARG A 101 12.58 0.17 -8.81
N ASP A 102 12.11 -0.22 -9.98
CA ASP A 102 12.71 -1.28 -10.78
C ASP A 102 13.19 -0.74 -12.13
N ALA A 103 13.57 -1.64 -13.05
CA ALA A 103 14.02 -1.27 -14.39
C ALA A 103 12.98 -0.51 -15.24
N ARG A 104 11.72 -0.43 -14.81
CA ARG A 104 10.62 0.23 -15.52
C ARG A 104 10.11 1.48 -14.81
N GLY A 105 10.77 1.91 -13.73
CA GLY A 105 10.44 3.13 -13.00
C GLY A 105 9.99 2.89 -11.57
N VAL A 106 9.27 3.86 -10.99
CA VAL A 106 8.78 3.81 -9.61
C VAL A 106 7.78 2.68 -9.44
N THR A 107 7.86 1.99 -8.31
CA THR A 107 6.92 0.95 -7.88
C THR A 107 6.23 1.34 -6.58
N LYS A 108 6.91 2.09 -5.71
CA LYS A 108 6.34 2.60 -4.47
C LYS A 108 7.02 3.88 -4.00
N GLN A 109 6.27 4.79 -3.40
CA GLN A 109 6.79 5.91 -2.62
C GLN A 109 6.18 5.87 -1.22
N LYS A 110 6.96 6.29 -0.22
CA LYS A 110 6.49 6.44 1.15
C LYS A 110 6.67 7.87 1.58
N PHE A 111 5.67 8.40 2.27
CA PHE A 111 5.66 9.74 2.81
C PHE A 111 5.24 9.71 4.27
N GLU A 112 5.74 10.64 5.07
CA GLU A 112 5.36 10.78 6.47
C GLU A 112 4.78 12.17 6.71
N ARG A 113 3.71 12.24 7.50
CA ARG A 113 3.17 13.50 8.02
C ARG A 113 2.96 13.35 9.53
N GLY A 114 3.88 13.91 10.30
CA GLY A 114 3.92 13.65 11.74
C GLY A 114 4.16 12.16 12.04
N ALA A 115 3.24 11.53 12.75
CA ALA A 115 3.32 10.10 13.10
C ALA A 115 2.63 9.15 12.09
N ILE A 116 2.09 9.69 10.99
CA ILE A 116 1.32 8.93 9.99
C ILE A 116 2.20 8.65 8.77
N LEU A 117 2.28 7.39 8.37
CA LEU A 117 2.87 6.97 7.11
C LEU A 117 1.80 6.88 6.01
N VAL A 118 2.13 7.33 4.81
CA VAL A 118 1.37 7.06 3.58
C VAL A 118 2.24 6.21 2.65
N GLU A 119 1.80 5.01 2.30
CA GLU A 119 2.37 4.19 1.24
C GLU A 119 1.60 4.41 -0.07
N LEU A 120 2.32 4.81 -1.12
CA LEU A 120 1.79 5.05 -2.45
C LEU A 120 2.31 3.99 -3.43
N PHE A 121 1.41 3.14 -3.90
CA PHE A 121 1.72 2.06 -4.84
C PHE A 121 1.55 2.53 -6.29
N PHE A 122 2.56 2.32 -7.12
CA PHE A 122 2.52 2.61 -8.56
C PHE A 122 2.12 1.34 -9.33
N VAL A 123 0.85 1.27 -9.68
CA VAL A 123 0.21 0.07 -10.25
C VAL A 123 0.30 0.09 -11.77
N ARG A 124 0.87 -0.98 -12.33
CA ARG A 124 1.11 -1.17 -13.75
C ARG A 124 0.05 -2.06 -14.37
N GLN A 125 -0.42 -1.74 -15.56
CA GLN A 125 -1.20 -2.69 -16.33
C GLN A 125 -0.29 -3.79 -16.91
N ALA A 126 -0.64 -5.05 -16.65
CA ALA A 126 0.03 -6.25 -17.13
C ALA A 126 -1.00 -7.18 -17.81
N GLY A 127 -1.25 -6.92 -19.09
CA GLY A 127 -2.31 -7.61 -19.84
C GLY A 127 -3.70 -7.22 -19.31
N ARG A 128 -4.47 -8.21 -18.84
CA ARG A 128 -5.80 -7.99 -18.23
C ARG A 128 -5.76 -7.62 -16.74
N TRP A 129 -4.62 -7.83 -16.09
CA TRP A 129 -4.46 -7.57 -14.67
C TRP A 129 -3.65 -6.30 -14.47
N TRP A 130 -3.80 -5.71 -13.28
CA TRP A 130 -3.01 -4.60 -12.80
C TRP A 130 -2.09 -5.14 -11.71
N THR A 131 -0.87 -4.61 -11.60
CA THR A 131 0.14 -5.13 -10.68
C THR A 131 0.92 -4.02 -10.02
N ASP A 132 0.98 -4.02 -8.69
CA ASP A 132 2.05 -3.33 -7.98
C ASP A 132 3.16 -4.29 -7.56
N LEU A 133 4.27 -3.70 -7.17
CA LEU A 133 5.49 -4.40 -6.83
C LEU A 133 6.07 -3.77 -5.57
N SER A 134 6.29 -4.62 -4.55
CA SER A 134 6.95 -4.23 -3.32
C SER A 134 8.17 -5.11 -3.03
N ARG A 135 9.21 -4.54 -2.43
CA ARG A 135 10.33 -5.32 -1.90
C ARG A 135 9.88 -6.16 -0.69
N ALA A 136 10.27 -7.43 -0.66
CA ALA A 136 10.10 -8.33 0.48
C ALA A 136 11.48 -8.85 0.93
N GLY A 137 11.99 -8.40 2.07
CA GLY A 137 13.39 -8.67 2.44
C GLY A 137 14.35 -7.75 1.67
N ASP A 138 15.57 -8.20 1.38
CA ASP A 138 16.59 -7.35 0.75
C ASP A 138 16.74 -7.58 -0.76
N TYR A 139 16.26 -8.71 -1.25
CA TYR A 139 16.41 -9.16 -2.62
C TYR A 139 15.11 -9.70 -3.23
N SER A 140 14.16 -10.14 -2.41
CA SER A 140 12.92 -10.74 -2.89
C SER A 140 11.87 -9.68 -3.19
N VAL A 141 10.92 -10.09 -4.00
CA VAL A 141 9.90 -9.20 -4.57
C VAL A 141 8.54 -9.81 -4.37
N LEU A 142 7.58 -9.00 -3.97
CA LEU A 142 6.18 -9.35 -3.93
C LEU A 142 5.47 -8.66 -5.09
N TYR A 143 4.82 -9.46 -5.94
CA TYR A 143 3.91 -8.97 -6.97
C TYR A 143 2.49 -9.12 -6.47
N SER A 144 1.75 -8.03 -6.42
CA SER A 144 0.34 -8.04 -6.05
C SER A 144 -0.49 -7.82 -7.30
N THR A 145 -1.42 -8.71 -7.58
CA THR A 145 -2.34 -8.56 -8.71
C THR A 145 -3.63 -7.86 -8.28
N HIS A 146 -4.21 -7.10 -9.19
CA HIS A 146 -5.46 -6.36 -9.03
C HIS A 146 -6.31 -6.52 -10.29
N PRO A 147 -7.64 -6.64 -10.18
CA PRO A 147 -8.52 -6.49 -11.33
C PRO A 147 -8.38 -5.08 -11.94
N PRO A 148 -8.80 -4.86 -13.20
CA PRO A 148 -8.92 -3.53 -13.75
C PRO A 148 -9.72 -2.62 -12.82
N VAL A 149 -9.17 -1.43 -12.53
CA VAL A 149 -9.77 -0.48 -11.60
C VAL A 149 -10.41 0.66 -12.38
N GLU A 150 -11.74 0.70 -12.36
CA GLU A 150 -12.49 1.93 -12.61
C GLU A 150 -12.60 2.68 -11.28
N ILE A 151 -12.24 3.97 -11.27
CA ILE A 151 -12.22 4.78 -10.05
C ILE A 151 -13.51 5.60 -9.98
N VAL A 152 -14.21 5.51 -8.85
CA VAL A 152 -15.42 6.31 -8.56
C VAL A 152 -15.29 6.97 -7.19
N ARG A 153 -15.98 8.10 -6.98
CA ARG A 153 -16.10 8.73 -5.66
C ARG A 153 -17.25 8.09 -4.89
N ARG A 154 -17.00 7.67 -3.65
CA ARG A 154 -18.02 7.15 -2.74
C ARG A 154 -17.82 7.67 -1.32
N ARG A 155 -18.94 7.89 -0.64
CA ARG A 155 -18.94 8.30 0.76
C ARG A 155 -18.61 7.14 1.71
N HIS A 156 -17.55 7.29 2.49
CA HIS A 156 -17.17 6.37 3.57
C HIS A 156 -16.67 7.18 4.76
N GLY A 157 -17.20 6.94 5.96
CA GLY A 157 -16.75 7.67 7.16
C GLY A 157 -16.92 9.18 7.09
N GLY A 158 -17.91 9.67 6.35
CA GLY A 158 -18.11 11.10 6.10
C GLY A 158 -17.24 11.72 5.00
N LEU A 159 -16.24 10.99 4.49
CA LEU A 159 -15.34 11.44 3.41
C LEU A 159 -15.80 10.93 2.03
N GLU A 160 -15.62 11.73 0.99
CA GLU A 160 -15.81 11.32 -0.42
C GLU A 160 -14.49 10.77 -0.98
N LEU A 161 -14.32 9.45 -0.92
CA LEU A 161 -13.06 8.79 -1.28
C LEU A 161 -13.08 8.26 -2.71
N PRO A 162 -11.97 8.37 -3.47
CA PRO A 162 -11.80 7.66 -4.73
C PRO A 162 -11.52 6.18 -4.43
N VAL A 163 -12.41 5.30 -4.88
CA VAL A 163 -12.34 3.85 -4.62
C VAL A 163 -12.56 3.07 -5.92
N PRO A 164 -12.13 1.80 -5.99
CA PRO A 164 -12.52 0.91 -7.10
C PRO A 164 -14.05 0.79 -7.18
N ALA A 165 -14.64 0.96 -8.37
CA ALA A 165 -16.09 0.86 -8.59
C ALA A 165 -16.67 -0.49 -8.15
N ALA A 166 -15.94 -1.58 -8.45
CA ALA A 166 -16.21 -2.92 -7.98
C ALA A 166 -15.53 -3.19 -6.61
N THR A 167 -15.77 -2.31 -5.62
CA THR A 167 -15.02 -2.26 -4.35
C THR A 167 -14.97 -3.60 -3.62
N GLU A 168 -16.10 -4.31 -3.51
CA GLU A 168 -16.14 -5.59 -2.80
C GLU A 168 -15.39 -6.70 -3.53
N ALA A 169 -15.46 -6.72 -4.86
CA ALA A 169 -14.73 -7.69 -5.67
C ALA A 169 -13.22 -7.42 -5.60
N TYR A 170 -12.83 -6.14 -5.56
CA TYR A 170 -11.45 -5.72 -5.33
C TYR A 170 -10.94 -6.21 -3.95
N LEU A 171 -11.70 -5.96 -2.88
CA LEU A 171 -11.34 -6.44 -1.54
C LEU A 171 -11.32 -7.98 -1.45
N ALA A 172 -12.27 -8.67 -2.07
CA ALA A 172 -12.27 -10.12 -2.14
C ALA A 172 -11.07 -10.68 -2.91
N HIS A 173 -10.61 -9.98 -3.95
CA HIS A 173 -9.38 -10.33 -4.67
C HIS A 173 -8.16 -10.16 -3.75
N CYS A 174 -8.05 -9.05 -3.02
CA CYS A 174 -6.92 -8.76 -2.15
C CYS A 174 -6.85 -9.61 -0.87
N TYR A 175 -8.01 -9.97 -0.29
CA TYR A 175 -8.08 -10.56 1.05
C TYR A 175 -8.77 -11.93 1.10
N GLY A 176 -9.34 -12.39 -0.02
CA GLY A 176 -10.10 -13.63 -0.12
C GLY A 176 -11.62 -13.42 0.03
N PRO A 177 -12.43 -14.47 -0.26
CA PRO A 177 -13.89 -14.36 -0.28
C PRO A 177 -14.50 -13.93 1.07
N ASP A 178 -13.84 -14.29 2.17
CA ASP A 178 -14.29 -14.01 3.54
C ASP A 178 -13.70 -12.71 4.11
N TRP A 179 -13.26 -11.77 3.27
CA TRP A 179 -12.55 -10.54 3.69
C TRP A 179 -13.27 -9.70 4.75
N ARG A 180 -14.59 -9.83 4.85
CA ARG A 180 -15.41 -9.14 5.87
C ARG A 180 -15.24 -9.71 7.27
N ARG A 181 -14.73 -10.94 7.40
CA ARG A 181 -14.50 -11.57 8.69
C ARG A 181 -13.16 -11.07 9.25
N PRO A 182 -13.13 -10.44 10.43
CA PRO A 182 -11.87 -10.02 11.04
C PRO A 182 -10.92 -11.20 11.22
N VAL A 183 -9.66 -11.01 10.83
CA VAL A 183 -8.57 -11.97 11.00
C VAL A 183 -7.53 -11.38 11.94
N THR A 184 -7.27 -12.04 13.06
CA THR A 184 -6.34 -11.56 14.11
C THR A 184 -4.86 -11.89 13.83
N VAL A 185 -4.62 -12.84 12.93
CA VAL A 185 -3.27 -13.24 12.51
C VAL A 185 -3.14 -13.10 11.00
N TRP A 186 -2.62 -11.96 10.57
CA TRP A 186 -2.37 -11.65 9.16
C TRP A 186 -0.87 -11.45 8.89
N SER A 187 -0.44 -11.86 7.71
CA SER A 187 0.88 -11.56 7.15
C SER A 187 0.70 -10.99 5.75
N TRP A 188 1.12 -9.75 5.55
CA TRP A 188 0.98 -9.01 4.29
C TRP A 188 1.58 -9.68 3.03
N PHE A 189 2.41 -10.73 3.17
CA PHE A 189 2.98 -11.47 2.04
C PHE A 189 2.74 -12.99 2.08
N LEU A 190 2.20 -13.54 3.18
CA LEU A 190 1.85 -14.97 3.29
C LEU A 190 0.34 -15.22 3.25
N SER A 191 -0.46 -14.23 3.64
CA SER A 191 -1.91 -14.35 3.79
C SER A 191 -2.71 -13.91 2.56
N PRO A 192 -2.37 -12.81 1.85
CA PRO A 192 -3.15 -12.39 0.70
C PRO A 192 -3.14 -13.45 -0.41
N PRO A 193 -4.29 -13.77 -1.04
CA PRO A 193 -4.32 -14.69 -2.17
C PRO A 193 -3.88 -14.06 -3.50
N ASN A 194 -3.83 -12.73 -3.59
CA ASN A 194 -3.48 -12.01 -4.82
C ASN A 194 -1.98 -11.76 -5.01
N VAL A 195 -1.12 -12.29 -4.13
CA VAL A 195 0.31 -12.02 -4.15
C VAL A 195 1.13 -13.22 -4.64
N GLU A 196 2.16 -12.93 -5.42
CA GLU A 196 3.18 -13.88 -5.84
C GLU A 196 4.55 -13.44 -5.29
N LEU A 197 5.11 -14.22 -4.37
CA LEU A 197 6.43 -13.97 -3.81
C LEU A 197 7.51 -14.59 -4.69
N TRP A 198 8.37 -13.74 -5.25
CA TRP A 198 9.59 -14.13 -5.95
C TRP A 198 10.75 -14.14 -4.95
N LEU A 199 10.88 -15.25 -4.24
CA LEU A 199 11.91 -15.44 -3.20
C LEU A 199 13.30 -15.55 -3.82
N HIS A 200 14.19 -14.64 -3.43
CA HIS A 200 15.60 -14.72 -3.78
C HIS A 200 16.37 -15.59 -2.77
N TRP A 201 17.34 -16.37 -3.23
CA TRP A 201 18.07 -17.34 -2.37
C TRP A 201 18.73 -16.69 -1.14
N ARG A 202 19.18 -15.43 -1.27
CA ARG A 202 19.76 -14.65 -0.16
C ARG A 202 18.78 -14.31 0.96
N ASP A 203 17.48 -14.28 0.66
CA ASP A 203 16.44 -13.99 1.65
C ASP A 203 15.77 -15.25 2.18
N VAL A 204 16.19 -16.46 1.77
CA VAL A 204 15.56 -17.72 2.21
C VAL A 204 15.54 -17.83 3.73
N TYR A 205 16.63 -17.46 4.40
CA TYR A 205 16.68 -17.48 5.86
C TYR A 205 15.76 -16.42 6.49
N TRP A 206 15.70 -15.21 5.92
CA TRP A 206 14.77 -14.17 6.34
C TRP A 206 13.32 -14.66 6.22
N PHE A 207 12.95 -15.19 5.04
CA PHE A 207 11.64 -15.74 4.76
C PHE A 207 11.28 -16.86 5.74
N TYR A 208 12.20 -17.81 5.96
CA TYR A 208 12.01 -18.88 6.94
C TYR A 208 11.69 -18.35 8.34
N ARG A 209 12.42 -17.32 8.80
CA ARG A 209 12.16 -16.68 10.11
C ARG A 209 10.80 -16.02 10.16
N GLN A 210 10.39 -15.29 9.11
CA GLN A 210 9.08 -14.65 9.06
C GLN A 210 7.95 -15.69 9.07
N ARG A 211 8.06 -16.74 8.23
CA ARG A 211 7.09 -17.84 8.20
C ARG A 211 6.99 -18.54 9.55
N ARG A 212 8.11 -18.82 10.22
CA ARG A 212 8.11 -19.44 11.55
C ARG A 212 7.42 -18.55 12.60
N ARG A 213 7.63 -17.23 12.55
CA ARG A 213 6.93 -16.27 13.44
C ARG A 213 5.43 -16.25 13.17
N PHE A 214 5.04 -16.23 11.91
CA PHE A 214 3.63 -16.27 11.49
C PHE A 214 2.94 -17.54 11.98
N LEU A 215 3.52 -18.72 11.75
CA LEU A 215 2.98 -20.00 12.23
C LEU A 215 2.87 -20.06 13.75
N LYS A 216 3.83 -19.47 14.49
CA LYS A 216 3.75 -19.36 15.96
C LYS A 216 2.61 -18.46 16.44
N ARG A 217 2.28 -17.40 15.70
CA ARG A 217 1.11 -16.54 16.00
C ARG A 217 -0.18 -17.28 15.69
N LEU A 218 -0.25 -17.97 14.55
CA LEU A 218 -1.40 -18.79 14.16
C LEU A 218 -1.70 -19.88 15.18
N ALA A 219 -0.67 -20.57 15.69
CA ALA A 219 -0.84 -21.62 16.70
C ALA A 219 -1.32 -21.12 18.08
N LYS A 220 -1.36 -19.80 18.30
CA LYS A 220 -1.80 -19.18 19.56
C LYS A 220 -3.18 -18.51 19.46
N ALA A 221 -3.70 -18.36 18.24
CA ALA A 221 -5.00 -17.74 17.97
C ALA A 221 -6.09 -18.81 17.92
#